data_AF-A0A7L1M133-F1
#
_entry.id   AF-A0A7L1M133-F1
#
_cell.length_a   1.000
_cell.length_b   1.000
_cell.length_c   1.000
_cell.angle_alpha   90.00
_cell.angle_beta   90.00
_cell.angle_gamma   90.00
#
_symmetry.space_group_name_H-M   'P 1'
#
loop_
_entity.id
_entity.type
_entity.pdbx_description
1 polymer ?
#
loop_
_entity_poly.entity_id
_entity_poly.type
_entity_poly.pdbx_seq_one_letter_code
_entity_poly.pdbx_strand_id
1 'polypeptide(L)' 'MQNDAGEFVDLYVPRKCSASNRIIGAKDHASIQINISEVDKVTGRVNGQFKTYAICGPIRRMVS' A
#
# COMPACT_ATOMS: atom_id res chain seq x y z
N MET A 1 -10.82 -8.69 -11.34
CA MET A 1 -12.18 -8.90 -11.83
C MET A 1 -12.15 -10.19 -12.61
N GLN A 2 -13.08 -11.10 -12.34
CA GLN A 2 -13.24 -12.33 -13.11
C GLN A 2 -14.49 -12.21 -13.99
N ASN A 3 -14.42 -12.72 -15.22
CA ASN A 3 -15.59 -12.89 -16.08
C ASN A 3 -16.38 -14.16 -15.68
N ASP A 4 -17.51 -14.43 -16.35
CA ASP A 4 -18.35 -15.59 -16.07
C ASP A 4 -17.66 -16.94 -16.36
N ALA A 5 -16.59 -16.93 -17.17
CA ALA A 5 -15.73 -18.09 -17.43
C ALA A 5 -14.63 -18.28 -16.37
N GLY A 6 -14.54 -17.40 -15.36
CA GLY A 6 -13.54 -17.44 -14.29
C GLY A 6 -12.19 -16.83 -14.65
N GLU A 7 -12.06 -16.20 -15.82
CA GLU A 7 -10.82 -15.62 -16.31
C GLU A 7 -10.60 -14.21 -15.73
N PHE A 8 -9.35 -13.89 -15.37
CA PHE A 8 -8.99 -12.54 -14.93
C PHE A 8 -8.88 -11.60 -16.13
N VAL A 9 -9.76 -10.61 -16.19
CA VAL A 9 -9.84 -9.63 -17.31
C VAL A 9 -9.21 -8.27 -16.99
N ASP A 10 -8.77 -8.05 -15.75
CA ASP A 10 -8.15 -6.79 -15.34
C ASP A 10 -6.68 -6.71 -15.80
N LEU A 11 -6.25 -5.53 -16.24
CA LEU A 11 -4.84 -5.26 -16.55
C LEU A 11 -3.94 -5.34 -15.30
N TYR A 12 -4.43 -4.88 -14.14
CA TYR A 12 -3.74 -4.96 -12.84
C TYR A 12 -4.73 -4.70 -11.70
N VAL A 13 -4.37 -5.13 -10.49
CA VAL A 13 -5.09 -4.75 -9.26
C VAL A 13 -4.37 -3.56 -8.61
N PRO A 14 -5.00 -2.39 -8.51
CA PRO A 14 -4.36 -1.19 -7.96
C PRO A 14 -4.11 -1.32 -6.45
N ARG A 15 -3.13 -0.56 -5.95
CA ARG A 15 -2.86 -0.46 -4.51
C ARG A 15 -4.06 0.17 -3.80
N LYS A 16 -4.33 -0.29 -2.58
CA LYS A 16 -5.29 0.35 -1.67
C LYS A 16 -4.55 1.07 -0.56
N CYS A 17 -5.02 2.27 -0.23
CA CYS A 17 -4.53 3.04 0.90
C CYS A 17 -4.77 2.27 2.19
N SER A 18 -3.71 1.94 2.92
CA SER A 18 -3.77 1.20 4.18
C SER A 18 -4.53 1.94 5.28
N ALA A 19 -4.64 3.27 5.20
CA ALA A 19 -5.33 4.09 6.19
C ALA A 19 -6.84 4.24 5.94
N SER A 20 -7.30 4.15 4.69
CA SER A 20 -8.69 4.51 4.32
C SER A 20 -9.38 3.50 3.40
N ASN A 21 -8.68 2.44 2.98
CA ASN A 21 -9.13 1.48 1.97
C ASN A 21 -9.45 2.07 0.58
N ARG A 22 -9.22 3.37 0.37
CA ARG A 22 -9.38 4.02 -0.94
C ARG A 22 -8.37 3.49 -1.96
N ILE A 23 -8.81 3.25 -3.19
CA ILE A 23 -7.93 2.89 -4.31
C ILE A 23 -6.95 4.03 -4.61
N ILE A 24 -5.67 3.71 -4.77
CA ILE A 24 -4.63 4.63 -5.24
C ILE A 24 -4.58 4.53 -6.76
N GLY A 25 -5.05 5.57 -7.45
CA GLY A 25 -5.05 5.63 -8.91
C GLY A 25 -3.65 5.90 -9.49
N ALA A 26 -3.46 5.56 -10.78
CA ALA A 26 -2.18 5.70 -11.46
C ALA A 26 -1.62 7.13 -11.51
N LYS A 27 -2.49 8.15 -11.47
CA LYS A 27 -2.12 9.58 -11.46
C LYS A 27 -2.06 10.20 -10.06
N ASP A 28 -2.22 9.41 -8.99
CA ASP A 28 -2.02 9.90 -7.62
C ASP A 28 -0.51 10.00 -7.30
N HIS A 29 0.14 11.01 -7.88
CA HIS A 29 1.57 11.28 -7.71
C HIS A 29 1.94 11.72 -6.28
N ALA A 30 0.95 12.09 -5.47
CA ALA A 30 1.15 12.37 -4.06
C ALA A 30 1.07 11.10 -3.19
N SER A 31 0.70 9.94 -3.74
CA SER A 31 0.73 8.68 -2.99
C SER A 31 2.17 8.25 -2.67
N ILE A 32 2.34 7.58 -1.53
CA ILE A 32 3.62 6.99 -1.12
C ILE A 32 3.44 5.55 -0.70
N GLN A 33 4.57 4.86 -0.65
CA GLN A 33 4.71 3.57 -0.01
C GLN A 33 5.85 3.66 1.01
N ILE A 34 5.59 3.20 2.23
CA ILE A 34 6.54 3.24 3.34
C ILE A 34 6.77 1.81 3.80
N ASN A 35 8.04 1.44 3.93
CA ASN A 35 8.44 0.17 4.54
C ASN A 35 8.93 0.46 5.97
N ILE A 36 8.31 -0.18 6.95
CA ILE A 36 8.71 -0.11 8.36
C ILE A 36 9.47 -1.39 8.68
N SER A 37 10.77 -1.28 8.93
CA SER A 37 11.61 -2.43 9.28
C SER A 37 11.15 -3.09 10.58
N GLU A 38 11.13 -4.41 10.58
CA GLU A 38 10.97 -5.19 11.80
C GLU A 38 12.32 -5.33 12.52
N VAL A 39 12.24 -5.43 13.84
CA VAL A 39 13.41 -5.57 14.71
C VAL A 39 13.34 -6.88 15.46
N ASP A 40 14.51 -7.48 15.65
CA ASP A 40 14.66 -8.61 16.54
C ASP A 40 14.33 -8.18 17.98
N LYS A 41 13.52 -9.00 18.68
CA LYS A 41 12.96 -8.64 19.99
C LYS A 41 14.01 -8.54 21.10
N VAL A 42 15.13 -9.25 20.97
CA VAL A 42 16.17 -9.32 22.01
C VAL A 42 17.27 -8.31 21.75
N THR A 43 17.75 -8.22 20.50
CA THR A 43 18.90 -7.39 20.13
C THR A 43 18.51 -5.99 19.65
N GLY A 44 17.23 -5.77 19.29
CA GLY A 44 16.73 -4.51 18.72
C GLY A 44 17.27 -4.19 17.33
N ARG A 45 18.03 -5.10 16.70
CA ARG A 45 18.60 -4.93 15.36
C ARG A 45 17.58 -5.27 14.28
N VAL A 46 17.70 -4.63 13.13
CA VAL A 46 16.86 -4.92 11.95
C VAL A 46 17.05 -6.38 11.54
N ASN A 47 15.95 -7.11 11.41
CA ASN A 47 15.96 -8.54 11.09
C ASN A 47 15.86 -8.84 9.57
N GLY A 48 15.84 -7.79 8.74
CA GLY A 48 15.72 -7.87 7.29
C GLY A 48 14.27 -7.90 6.76
N GLN A 49 13.27 -8.07 7.63
CA GLN A 49 11.86 -7.99 7.28
C GLN A 49 11.32 -6.57 7.43
N PHE A 50 10.23 -6.28 6.74
CA PHE A 50 9.53 -5.00 6.85
C PHE A 50 8.04 -5.15 6.59
N LYS A 51 7.27 -4.30 7.25
CA LYS A 51 5.83 -4.14 6.99
C LYS A 51 5.61 -2.95 6.06
N THR A 52 4.90 -3.18 4.97
CA THR A 52 4.65 -2.18 3.93
C THR A 52 3.30 -1.50 4.16
N TYR A 53 3.26 -0.17 4.06
CA TYR A 53 2.05 0.64 4.09
C TYR A 53 1.97 1.54 2.87
N ALA A 54 0.79 1.67 2.28
CA ALA A 54 0.53 2.60 1.18
C ALA A 54 -0.42 3.70 1.64
N ILE A 55 -0.07 4.97 1.41
CA ILE A 55 -0.89 6.12 1.81
C ILE A 55 -1.25 6.93 0.56
N CYS A 56 -2.54 7.20 0.35
CA CYS A 56 -3.03 7.98 -0.79
C CYS A 56 -2.78 9.49 -0.61
N GLY A 57 -2.65 10.19 -1.74
CA GLY A 57 -2.40 11.64 -1.78
C GLY A 57 -3.42 12.50 -1.04
N PRO A 58 -4.74 12.23 -1.11
CA PRO A 58 -5.74 12.98 -0.36
C PRO A 58 -5.52 12.97 1.16
N ILE A 59 -5.18 11.81 1.73
CA ILE A 59 -4.89 11.70 3.18
C ILE A 59 -3.61 12.47 3.52
N ARG A 60 -2.58 12.43 2.68
CA ARG A 60 -1.33 13.17 2.92
C ARG A 60 -1.48 14.69 2.87
N ARG A 61 -2.41 15.21 2.07
CA ARG A 61 -2.70 16.65 1.97
C ARG A 61 -3.67 17.14 3.04
N MET A 62 -4.27 16.22 3.80
CA MET A 62 -5.17 16.55 4.88
C MET A 62 -4.34 17.02 6.08
N VAL A 63 -3.99 18.31 6.07
CA VAL A 63 -3.41 19.02 7.21
C VAL A 63 -4.36 20.18 7.50
N SER A 64 -4.74 20.32 8.76
CA SER A 64 -5.57 21.41 9.28
C SER A 64 -4.98 22.78 8.98
#